data_AF-A0A345RSP4-F1
#
_entry.id   AF-A0A345RSP4-F1
#
_cell.length_a   1.000
_cell.length_b   1.000
_cell.length_c   1.000
_cell.angle_alpha   90.00
_cell.angle_beta   90.00
_cell.angle_gamma   90.00
#
_symmetry.space_group_name_H-M   'P 1'
#
loop_
_entity.id
_entity.type
_entity.pdbx_description
1 polymer ?
#
loop_
_entity_poly.entity_id
_entity_poly.type
_entity_poly.pdbx_seq_one_letter_code
_entity_poly.pdbx_strand_id
1 'polypeptide(L)'
;MDKTRMAERELTAEQAERRIQTELSRLGLTPVTRTLGSKVVAVQASLHGSDNRHARGGGKGYADQAHLGALYEALEHYWTDERFATDVHHETEHYFKDSPIFADDSLLQRLCQQNVRIPCRTYVCPPWHERFSYPLALTSPNGSRQHSLTGTADCRVVRRYASNSGTAIGATYSEAMLHAANECIERDAVSLFLLNHFYYENHPPLRRVARLSDGDDLGRLWTDAEQEIGGEIVLADISSEFKARTFLAFTTEPGPHPQVYGSGCSLDPRHAAWRALSELVQLQLNAAEPEYHQTLTNALRNLQPFPRLLRCAQFDPQMLLHRCPQHEVALPGVSEDMSVDDQLNLLTQDLQSHGRTLGASILQQTGLGTTLLNVVIPGLERFFVVSSGNVVIPQARGRTLDRAAP
;
A
#
# COMPACT_ATOMS: atom_id res chain seq x y z
N MET A 1 -15.75 -23.47 -20.24
CA MET A 1 -15.00 -23.52 -18.97
C MET A 1 -14.71 -22.09 -18.60
N ASP A 2 -15.42 -21.58 -17.61
CA ASP A 2 -15.36 -20.20 -17.16
C ASP A 2 -14.01 -19.99 -16.45
N LYS A 3 -13.07 -19.35 -17.16
CA LYS A 3 -11.71 -19.10 -16.65
C LYS A 3 -11.77 -17.89 -15.72
N THR A 4 -12.07 -18.19 -14.46
CA THR A 4 -11.77 -17.43 -13.23
C THR A 4 -11.60 -15.92 -13.42
N ARG A 5 -12.73 -15.20 -13.36
CA ARG A 5 -12.72 -13.76 -13.10
C ARG A 5 -12.01 -13.51 -11.77
N MET A 6 -10.95 -12.73 -11.80
CA MET A 6 -10.25 -12.31 -10.59
C MET A 6 -11.02 -11.16 -9.94
N ALA A 7 -11.13 -11.15 -8.61
CA ALA A 7 -11.74 -10.04 -7.89
C ALA A 7 -11.02 -8.72 -8.22
N GLU A 8 -11.80 -7.64 -8.37
CA GLU A 8 -11.32 -6.30 -8.72
C GLU A 8 -10.45 -6.25 -10.00
N ARG A 9 -10.78 -7.10 -10.99
CA ARG A 9 -10.21 -7.09 -12.34
C ARG A 9 -11.30 -7.00 -13.40
N GLU A 10 -11.03 -6.24 -14.45
CA GLU A 10 -11.87 -6.12 -15.65
C GLU A 10 -11.51 -7.19 -16.69
N LEU A 11 -10.25 -7.60 -16.73
CA LEU A 11 -9.78 -8.68 -17.59
C LEU A 11 -9.80 -10.03 -16.87
N THR A 12 -10.02 -11.10 -17.63
CA THR A 12 -9.73 -12.46 -17.12
C THR A 12 -8.21 -12.63 -16.92
N ALA A 13 -7.81 -13.60 -16.09
CA ALA A 13 -6.39 -13.89 -15.86
C ALA A 13 -5.62 -14.14 -17.17
N GLU A 14 -6.21 -14.88 -18.11
CA GLU A 14 -5.61 -15.15 -19.42
C GLU A 14 -5.46 -13.90 -20.30
N GLN A 15 -6.45 -12.99 -20.26
CA GLN A 15 -6.38 -11.73 -20.99
C GLN A 15 -5.31 -10.80 -20.41
N ALA A 16 -5.25 -10.70 -19.09
CA ALA A 16 -4.23 -9.93 -18.38
C ALA A 16 -2.82 -10.50 -18.64
N GLU A 17 -2.66 -11.82 -18.62
CA GLU A 17 -1.38 -12.48 -18.92
C GLU A 17 -0.93 -12.21 -20.37
N ARG A 18 -1.82 -12.35 -21.36
CA ARG A 18 -1.49 -11.99 -22.74
C ARG A 18 -1.10 -10.51 -22.88
N ARG A 19 -1.77 -9.64 -22.12
CA ARG A 19 -1.49 -8.19 -22.14
C ARG A 19 -0.10 -7.90 -21.57
N ILE A 20 0.21 -8.35 -20.37
CA ILE A 20 1.53 -8.10 -19.76
C ILE A 20 2.67 -8.67 -20.61
N GLN A 21 2.52 -9.87 -21.17
CA GLN A 21 3.52 -10.46 -22.07
C GLN A 21 3.74 -9.61 -23.34
N THR A 22 2.66 -9.04 -23.87
CA THR A 22 2.76 -8.13 -25.02
C THR A 22 3.49 -6.83 -24.64
N GLU A 23 3.22 -6.25 -23.47
CA GLU A 23 3.91 -5.04 -23.00
C GLU A 23 5.41 -5.31 -22.80
N LEU A 24 5.77 -6.40 -22.11
CA LEU A 24 7.15 -6.79 -21.89
C LEU A 24 7.89 -7.01 -23.21
N SER A 25 7.27 -7.70 -24.16
CA SER A 25 7.82 -7.93 -25.50
C SER A 25 8.07 -6.62 -26.26
N ARG A 26 7.14 -5.65 -26.20
CA ARG A 26 7.28 -4.33 -26.84
C ARG A 26 8.40 -3.50 -26.24
N LEU A 27 8.66 -3.68 -24.96
CA LEU A 27 9.76 -3.02 -24.25
C LEU A 27 11.10 -3.76 -24.41
N GLY A 28 11.11 -4.94 -25.05
CA GLY A 28 12.31 -5.78 -25.16
C GLY A 28 12.76 -6.34 -23.82
N LEU A 29 11.84 -6.53 -22.88
CA LEU A 29 12.12 -7.02 -21.53
C LEU A 29 11.83 -8.52 -21.43
N THR A 30 12.78 -9.26 -20.86
CA THR A 30 12.60 -10.68 -20.54
C THR A 30 12.36 -10.84 -19.04
N PRO A 31 11.22 -11.40 -18.60
CA PRO A 31 10.99 -11.71 -17.19
C PRO A 31 11.70 -13.00 -16.79
N VAL A 32 12.32 -13.00 -15.61
CA VAL A 32 12.77 -14.21 -14.91
C VAL A 32 12.02 -14.28 -13.59
N THR A 33 11.34 -15.40 -13.34
CA THR A 33 10.55 -15.60 -12.13
C THR A 33 11.12 -16.69 -11.23
N ARG A 34 10.97 -16.52 -9.92
CA ARG A 34 11.27 -17.51 -8.89
C ARG A 34 10.08 -17.62 -7.95
N THR A 35 9.63 -18.83 -7.68
CA THR A 35 8.53 -19.10 -6.75
C THR A 35 9.08 -19.58 -5.42
N LEU A 36 8.61 -18.99 -4.33
CA LEU A 36 8.84 -19.42 -2.96
C LEU A 36 7.53 -19.99 -2.40
N GLY A 37 7.65 -21.01 -1.57
CA GLY A 37 6.52 -21.73 -1.00
C GLY A 37 5.92 -22.79 -1.94
N SER A 38 4.88 -23.48 -1.47
CA SER A 38 4.32 -24.65 -2.13
C SER A 38 2.87 -24.48 -2.58
N LYS A 39 2.00 -23.98 -1.71
CA LYS A 39 0.56 -23.89 -1.97
C LYS A 39 0.11 -22.45 -2.14
N VAL A 40 0.24 -21.65 -1.08
CA VAL A 40 0.19 -20.19 -1.18
C VAL A 40 1.63 -19.73 -1.39
N VAL A 41 1.90 -18.98 -2.46
CA VAL A 41 3.27 -18.73 -2.91
C VAL A 41 3.60 -17.25 -2.95
N ALA A 42 4.89 -16.97 -2.83
CA ALA A 42 5.48 -15.68 -3.18
C ALA A 42 6.21 -15.84 -4.52
N VAL A 43 5.80 -15.13 -5.56
CA VAL A 43 6.55 -15.10 -6.82
C VAL A 43 7.39 -13.83 -6.86
N GLN A 44 8.68 -13.98 -7.12
CA GLN A 44 9.61 -12.88 -7.38
C GLN A 44 9.84 -12.81 -8.89
N ALA A 45 9.54 -11.67 -9.52
CA ALA A 45 9.84 -11.42 -10.92
C ALA A 45 11.00 -10.42 -11.04
N SER A 46 11.89 -10.63 -12.00
CA SER A 46 12.97 -9.72 -12.38
C SER A 46 12.94 -9.48 -13.88
N LEU A 47 12.80 -8.23 -14.29
CA LEU A 47 12.82 -7.82 -15.70
C LEU A 47 14.25 -7.50 -16.14
N HIS A 48 14.68 -8.10 -17.24
CA HIS A 48 16.00 -7.90 -17.84
C HIS A 48 15.84 -7.25 -19.22
N GLY A 49 16.38 -6.04 -19.37
CA GLY A 49 16.48 -5.31 -20.64
C GLY A 49 17.91 -5.20 -21.14
N SER A 50 18.07 -4.79 -22.40
CA SER A 50 19.39 -4.54 -23.02
C SER A 50 20.11 -3.31 -22.45
N ASP A 51 19.43 -2.51 -21.65
CA ASP A 51 19.90 -1.26 -21.06
C ASP A 51 20.49 -1.41 -19.65
N ASN A 52 20.79 -2.65 -19.21
CA ASN A 52 21.24 -2.99 -17.86
C ASN A 52 20.29 -2.51 -16.74
N ARG A 53 19.04 -2.14 -17.06
CA ARG A 53 18.04 -1.86 -16.03
C ARG A 53 17.49 -3.18 -15.48
N HIS A 54 17.28 -3.16 -14.17
CA HIS A 54 16.71 -4.27 -13.43
C HIS A 54 15.56 -3.74 -12.58
N ALA A 55 14.35 -4.19 -12.87
CA ALA A 55 13.20 -3.99 -12.02
C ALA A 55 12.76 -5.32 -11.43
N ARG A 56 12.37 -5.32 -10.16
CA ARG A 56 11.89 -6.51 -9.45
C ARG A 56 10.46 -6.27 -8.99
N GLY A 57 9.64 -7.30 -8.96
CA GLY A 57 8.27 -7.24 -8.43
C GLY A 57 7.94 -8.50 -7.65
N GLY A 58 7.05 -8.36 -6.67
CA GLY A 58 6.49 -9.46 -5.90
C GLY A 58 5.08 -9.82 -6.37
N GLY A 59 4.72 -11.09 -6.23
CA GLY A 59 3.34 -11.53 -6.36
C GLY A 59 2.96 -12.48 -5.25
N LYS A 60 1.66 -12.50 -4.92
CA LYS A 60 1.10 -13.20 -3.76
C LYS A 60 -0.19 -13.93 -4.12
N GLY A 61 -0.45 -15.05 -3.42
CA GLY A 61 -1.65 -15.88 -3.59
C GLY A 61 -1.32 -17.27 -4.12
N TYR A 62 -2.29 -17.93 -4.77
CA TYR A 62 -2.02 -19.17 -5.51
C TYR A 62 -1.18 -18.88 -6.75
N ALA A 63 -0.51 -19.92 -7.27
CA ALA A 63 0.54 -19.82 -8.30
C ALA A 63 0.20 -18.88 -9.47
N ASP A 64 -0.95 -19.05 -10.13
CA ASP A 64 -1.32 -18.24 -11.29
C ASP A 64 -1.50 -16.76 -10.93
N GLN A 65 -2.19 -16.47 -9.82
CA GLN A 65 -2.40 -15.11 -9.33
C GLN A 65 -1.09 -14.45 -8.91
N ALA A 66 -0.24 -15.18 -8.20
CA ALA A 66 1.05 -14.69 -7.76
C ALA A 66 1.98 -14.42 -8.94
N HIS A 67 2.02 -15.30 -9.95
CA HIS A 67 2.82 -15.09 -11.15
C HIS A 67 2.40 -13.83 -11.91
N LEU A 68 1.10 -13.68 -12.16
CA LEU A 68 0.57 -12.50 -12.85
C LEU A 68 0.85 -11.21 -12.08
N GLY A 69 0.61 -11.21 -10.76
CA GLY A 69 0.89 -10.08 -9.88
C GLY A 69 2.37 -9.65 -9.93
N ALA A 70 3.29 -10.61 -9.86
CA ALA A 70 4.73 -10.33 -9.89
C ALA A 70 5.18 -9.66 -11.19
N LEU A 71 4.64 -10.07 -12.34
CA LEU A 71 4.97 -9.45 -13.63
C LEU A 71 4.46 -8.00 -13.73
N TYR A 72 3.24 -7.75 -13.27
CA TYR A 72 2.68 -6.40 -13.23
C TYR A 72 3.48 -5.51 -12.27
N GLU A 73 3.74 -5.94 -11.04
CA GLU A 73 4.52 -5.16 -10.06
C GLU A 73 5.95 -4.89 -10.56
N ALA A 74 6.58 -5.84 -11.25
CA ALA A 74 7.91 -5.62 -11.82
C ALA A 74 7.89 -4.57 -12.95
N LEU A 75 6.82 -4.53 -13.77
CA LEU A 75 6.63 -3.50 -14.79
C LEU A 75 6.28 -2.15 -14.18
N GLU A 76 5.53 -2.13 -13.08
CA GLU A 76 5.25 -0.93 -12.29
C GLU A 76 6.54 -0.25 -11.83
N HIS A 77 7.44 -1.02 -11.19
CA HIS A 77 8.73 -0.53 -10.75
C HIS A 77 9.61 -0.08 -11.93
N TYR A 78 9.62 -0.85 -13.03
CA TYR A 78 10.37 -0.47 -14.24
C TYR A 78 9.97 0.90 -14.80
N TRP A 79 8.66 1.18 -14.91
CA TRP A 79 8.18 2.46 -15.42
C TRP A 79 8.27 3.59 -14.40
N THR A 80 8.06 3.30 -13.12
CA THR A 80 8.21 4.29 -12.04
C THR A 80 9.65 4.81 -12.00
N ASP A 81 10.63 3.93 -12.18
CA ASP A 81 12.06 4.29 -12.24
C ASP A 81 12.46 5.08 -13.50
N GLU A 82 11.71 4.97 -14.59
CA GLU A 82 11.97 5.69 -15.84
C GLU A 82 11.41 7.12 -15.82
N ARG A 83 10.25 7.35 -15.20
CA ARG A 83 9.41 8.53 -15.49
C ARG A 83 9.11 9.42 -14.30
N PHE A 84 10.12 9.67 -13.47
CA PHE A 84 10.00 10.54 -12.30
C PHE A 84 9.52 11.97 -12.57
N ALA A 85 9.66 12.50 -13.78
CA ALA A 85 9.60 13.94 -14.03
C ALA A 85 8.83 14.38 -15.29
N THR A 86 7.74 13.69 -15.67
CA THR A 86 6.78 14.29 -16.60
C THR A 86 5.86 15.26 -15.85
N ASP A 87 5.62 16.44 -16.44
CA ASP A 87 4.70 17.47 -15.94
C ASP A 87 4.97 17.99 -14.52
N VAL A 88 6.24 18.28 -14.23
CA VAL A 88 6.64 18.95 -12.98
C VAL A 88 6.42 20.45 -13.12
N HIS A 89 5.57 21.02 -12.27
CA HIS A 89 5.43 22.45 -12.09
C HIS A 89 5.76 22.85 -10.66
N HIS A 90 5.68 24.15 -10.35
CA HIS A 90 5.98 24.65 -9.02
C HIS A 90 4.79 25.39 -8.45
N GLU A 91 4.49 25.10 -7.19
CA GLU A 91 3.56 25.87 -6.37
C GLU A 91 4.33 26.63 -5.28
N THR A 92 3.64 27.58 -4.65
CA THR A 92 4.15 28.29 -3.46
C THR A 92 3.53 27.73 -2.19
N GLU A 93 4.08 28.08 -1.04
CA GLU A 93 3.50 27.75 0.26
C GLU A 93 2.06 28.28 0.43
N HIS A 94 1.70 29.36 -0.25
CA HIS A 94 0.37 29.98 -0.13
C HIS A 94 -0.71 29.06 -0.73
N TYR A 95 -0.41 28.40 -1.85
CA TYR A 95 -1.31 27.42 -2.47
C TYR A 95 -1.74 26.33 -1.49
N PHE A 96 -0.78 25.80 -0.72
CA PHE A 96 -1.04 24.72 0.24
C PHE A 96 -1.71 25.20 1.52
N LYS A 97 -1.41 26.42 1.98
CA LYS A 97 -2.00 27.01 3.19
C LYS A 97 -3.46 27.42 2.99
N ASP A 98 -3.79 27.92 1.81
CA ASP A 98 -5.08 28.56 1.54
C ASP A 98 -6.12 27.59 1.00
N SER A 99 -5.70 26.41 0.52
CA SER A 99 -6.59 25.44 -0.09
C SER A 99 -7.15 24.45 0.96
N PRO A 100 -8.50 24.38 1.13
CA PRO A 100 -9.13 23.54 2.17
C PRO A 100 -8.83 22.04 2.07
N ILE A 101 -8.56 21.54 0.85
CA ILE A 101 -8.21 20.12 0.61
C ILE A 101 -6.97 19.66 1.40
N PHE A 102 -6.11 20.59 1.81
CA PHE A 102 -4.86 20.32 2.52
C PHE A 102 -4.92 20.62 4.01
N ALA A 103 -6.08 21.03 4.55
CA ALA A 103 -6.19 21.50 5.93
C ALA A 103 -5.65 20.50 6.97
N ASP A 104 -5.86 19.21 6.73
CA ASP A 104 -5.42 18.12 7.61
C ASP A 104 -4.05 17.52 7.23
N ASP A 105 -3.43 17.95 6.13
CA ASP A 105 -2.13 17.44 5.69
C ASP A 105 -1.00 18.23 6.36
N SER A 106 -0.69 17.82 7.60
CA SER A 106 0.35 18.47 8.42
C SER A 106 1.77 18.37 7.83
N LEU A 107 2.02 17.50 6.83
CA LEU A 107 3.32 17.44 6.17
C LEU A 107 3.51 18.62 5.22
N LEU A 108 2.44 19.07 4.56
CA LEU A 108 2.49 20.25 3.70
C LEU A 108 2.85 21.51 4.50
N GLN A 109 2.37 21.62 5.74
CA GLN A 109 2.78 22.71 6.64
C GLN A 109 4.29 22.72 6.91
N ARG A 110 4.96 21.57 6.89
CA ARG A 110 6.42 21.45 7.07
C ARG A 110 7.22 21.83 5.82
N LEU A 111 6.59 21.78 4.65
CA LEU A 111 7.18 22.25 3.38
C LEU A 111 7.04 23.75 3.18
N CYS A 112 6.08 24.38 3.86
CA CYS A 112 5.71 25.78 3.71
C CYS A 112 6.69 26.76 4.37
N GLN A 113 7.96 26.77 3.93
CA GLN A 113 8.90 27.86 4.19
C GLN A 113 8.49 29.11 3.40
N GLN A 114 8.84 30.31 3.86
CA GLN A 114 8.48 31.54 3.14
C GLN A 114 9.31 31.70 1.86
N ASN A 115 8.68 32.13 0.77
CA ASN A 115 9.33 32.47 -0.50
C ASN A 115 10.07 31.30 -1.18
N VAL A 116 9.56 30.07 -1.07
CA VAL A 116 10.14 28.90 -1.74
C VAL A 116 9.19 28.29 -2.76
N ARG A 117 9.75 27.75 -3.84
CA ARG A 117 9.00 26.99 -4.85
C ARG A 117 9.00 25.52 -4.51
N ILE A 118 7.84 24.88 -4.51
CA ILE A 118 7.66 23.46 -4.19
C ILE A 118 7.39 22.72 -5.50
N PRO A 119 8.26 21.77 -5.93
CA PRO A 119 8.02 20.94 -7.10
C PRO A 119 6.82 20.02 -6.89
N CYS A 120 5.85 20.10 -7.79
CA CYS A 120 4.57 19.43 -7.71
C CYS A 120 4.24 18.66 -8.99
N ARG A 121 3.30 17.74 -8.87
CA ARG A 121 2.59 17.10 -9.98
C ARG A 121 1.12 17.46 -9.90
N THR A 122 0.46 17.54 -11.06
CA THR A 122 -0.99 17.75 -11.14
C THR A 122 -1.74 16.44 -10.94
N TYR A 123 -2.76 16.47 -10.09
CA TYR A 123 -3.70 15.38 -9.83
C TYR A 123 -5.10 15.82 -10.24
N VAL A 124 -5.86 14.88 -10.81
CA VAL A 124 -7.24 15.09 -11.25
C VAL A 124 -8.16 14.25 -10.38
N CYS A 125 -9.19 14.87 -9.81
CA CYS A 125 -10.23 14.19 -9.04
C CYS A 125 -11.25 13.55 -10.00
N PRO A 126 -11.44 12.22 -9.99
CA PRO A 126 -12.51 11.58 -10.73
C PRO A 126 -13.84 11.68 -9.97
N PRO A 127 -15.00 11.67 -10.65
CA PRO A 127 -15.18 11.97 -12.07
C PRO A 127 -15.18 13.48 -12.35
N TRP A 128 -14.90 14.32 -11.34
CA TRP A 128 -15.25 15.75 -11.34
C TRP A 128 -14.25 16.68 -12.02
N HIS A 129 -13.17 16.16 -12.61
CA HIS A 129 -12.17 16.91 -13.38
C HIS A 129 -11.51 18.09 -12.64
N GLU A 130 -11.80 18.27 -11.34
CA GLU A 130 -11.12 19.21 -10.48
C GLU A 130 -9.65 18.83 -10.37
N ARG A 131 -8.78 19.84 -10.36
CA ARG A 131 -7.34 19.65 -10.38
C ARG A 131 -6.71 20.24 -9.14
N PHE A 132 -5.74 19.54 -8.58
CA PHE A 132 -4.88 20.08 -7.54
C PHE A 132 -3.43 19.65 -7.73
N SER A 133 -2.52 20.43 -7.16
CA SER A 133 -1.08 20.19 -7.18
C SER A 133 -0.68 19.48 -5.89
N TYR A 134 0.20 18.46 -5.96
CA TYR A 134 0.73 17.80 -4.76
C TYR A 134 2.25 17.60 -4.85
N PRO A 135 3.01 17.73 -3.75
CA PRO A 135 4.47 17.74 -3.81
C PRO A 135 5.08 16.39 -4.23
N LEU A 136 6.00 16.43 -5.19
CA LEU A 136 6.73 15.25 -5.66
C LEU A 136 7.57 14.60 -4.57
N ALA A 137 8.08 15.40 -3.63
CA ALA A 137 8.89 14.89 -2.51
C ALA A 137 8.14 13.91 -1.60
N LEU A 138 6.81 13.85 -1.69
CA LEU A 138 5.96 12.93 -0.95
C LEU A 138 5.54 11.71 -1.79
N THR A 139 5.57 11.79 -3.11
CA THR A 139 5.01 10.76 -4.01
C THR A 139 6.07 10.11 -4.90
N SER A 140 7.35 10.43 -4.70
CA SER A 140 8.44 9.91 -5.52
C SER A 140 9.68 9.66 -4.66
N PRO A 141 9.80 8.47 -4.03
CA PRO A 141 10.92 8.15 -3.13
C PRO A 141 12.29 8.28 -3.83
N ASN A 142 12.35 7.93 -5.12
CA ASN A 142 13.54 8.05 -5.96
C ASN A 142 13.71 9.44 -6.62
N GLY A 143 12.70 10.33 -6.56
CA GLY A 143 12.71 11.67 -7.16
C GLY A 143 13.68 12.67 -6.52
N SER A 144 14.39 12.25 -5.46
CA SER A 144 15.34 13.05 -4.70
C SER A 144 16.64 13.43 -5.41
N ARG A 145 16.81 13.05 -6.68
CA ARG A 145 17.94 13.49 -7.51
C ARG A 145 17.71 14.82 -8.24
N GLN A 146 16.60 15.52 -8.00
CA GLN A 146 16.50 16.91 -8.45
C GLN A 146 17.54 17.75 -7.69
N HIS A 147 18.53 18.26 -8.42
CA HIS A 147 19.47 19.24 -7.88
C HIS A 147 18.69 20.40 -7.27
N SER A 148 18.99 20.75 -6.01
CA SER A 148 18.41 21.91 -5.35
C SER A 148 18.71 23.15 -6.18
N LEU A 149 17.72 23.62 -6.94
CA LEU A 149 17.81 24.89 -7.63
C LEU A 149 17.70 26.00 -6.58
N THR A 150 18.31 27.14 -6.84
CA THR A 150 18.15 28.30 -5.97
C THR A 150 16.66 28.70 -5.93
N GLY A 151 16.12 28.86 -4.71
CA GLY A 151 14.72 29.20 -4.48
C GLY A 151 13.72 28.02 -4.53
N THR A 152 14.16 26.76 -4.47
CA THR A 152 13.27 25.60 -4.23
C THR A 152 13.25 25.18 -2.76
N ALA A 153 12.10 24.66 -2.29
CA ALA A 153 11.92 24.24 -0.91
C ALA A 153 12.89 23.11 -0.51
N ASP A 154 13.39 23.15 0.73
CA ASP A 154 14.14 22.04 1.30
C ASP A 154 13.18 20.92 1.74
N CYS A 155 12.98 19.96 0.84
CA CYS A 155 12.07 18.84 1.08
C CYS A 155 12.68 17.71 1.95
N ARG A 156 13.91 17.84 2.48
CA ARG A 156 14.55 16.76 3.29
C ARG A 156 13.69 16.34 4.48
N VAL A 157 12.98 17.29 5.10
CA VAL A 157 12.12 17.05 6.26
C VAL A 157 10.94 16.12 5.95
N VAL A 158 10.41 16.16 4.72
CA VAL A 158 9.26 15.33 4.32
C VAL A 158 9.65 14.09 3.53
N ARG A 159 10.88 14.02 2.99
CA ARG A 159 11.38 12.85 2.25
C ARG A 159 11.32 11.54 3.02
N ARG A 160 11.41 11.59 4.35
CA ARG A 160 11.22 10.42 5.25
C ARG A 160 9.79 9.85 5.24
N TYR A 161 8.83 10.55 4.66
CA TYR A 161 7.45 10.09 4.43
C TYR A 161 7.19 9.71 2.96
N ALA A 162 8.23 9.82 2.11
CA ALA A 162 8.11 9.42 0.71
C ALA A 162 8.03 7.90 0.63
N SER A 163 7.07 7.41 -0.15
CA SER A 163 6.91 6.00 -0.48
C SER A 163 6.34 5.91 -1.89
N ASN A 164 6.36 4.70 -2.45
CA ASN A 164 5.63 4.39 -3.68
C ASN A 164 4.11 4.27 -3.44
N SER A 165 3.62 4.45 -2.21
CA SER A 165 2.21 4.25 -1.91
C SER A 165 1.29 5.09 -2.81
N GLY A 166 0.23 4.45 -3.28
CA GLY A 166 -0.70 5.00 -4.25
C GLY A 166 -0.18 4.94 -5.68
N THR A 167 1.03 4.46 -5.93
CA THR A 167 1.48 4.09 -7.28
C THR A 167 0.96 2.71 -7.57
N ALA A 168 0.23 2.53 -8.67
CA ALA A 168 -0.25 1.23 -9.07
C ALA A 168 -0.30 1.09 -10.58
N ILE A 169 -0.04 -0.12 -11.04
CA ILE A 169 -0.30 -0.57 -12.41
C ILE A 169 -1.58 -1.41 -12.48
N GLY A 170 -2.30 -1.29 -13.59
CA GLY A 170 -3.44 -2.14 -13.93
C GLY A 170 -3.46 -2.46 -15.42
N ALA A 171 -4.16 -3.54 -15.79
CA ALA A 171 -4.37 -3.86 -17.20
C ALA A 171 -5.25 -2.82 -17.90
N THR A 172 -6.00 -2.05 -17.11
CA THR A 172 -6.83 -0.90 -17.49
C THR A 172 -6.61 0.26 -16.52
N TYR A 173 -7.14 1.44 -16.87
CA TYR A 173 -7.15 2.60 -15.99
C TYR A 173 -7.90 2.33 -14.68
N SER A 174 -9.11 1.77 -14.75
CA SER A 174 -9.98 1.57 -13.59
C SER A 174 -9.40 0.56 -12.60
N GLU A 175 -8.74 -0.51 -13.09
CA GLU A 175 -8.01 -1.45 -12.23
C GLU A 175 -6.86 -0.78 -11.47
N ALA A 176 -6.03 0.00 -12.18
CA ALA A 176 -4.90 0.72 -11.57
C ALA A 176 -5.40 1.71 -10.52
N MET A 177 -6.48 2.41 -10.85
CA MET A 177 -7.08 3.45 -10.02
C MET A 177 -7.68 2.89 -8.74
N LEU A 178 -8.50 1.83 -8.83
CA LEU A 178 -9.09 1.17 -7.68
C LEU A 178 -8.00 0.60 -6.77
N HIS A 179 -6.97 -0.04 -7.35
CA HIS A 179 -5.86 -0.61 -6.60
C HIS A 179 -5.09 0.46 -5.82
N ALA A 180 -4.70 1.55 -6.49
CA ALA A 180 -3.99 2.66 -5.87
C ALA A 180 -4.81 3.34 -4.75
N ALA A 181 -6.12 3.51 -4.97
CA ALA A 181 -7.02 4.10 -3.98
C ALA A 181 -7.16 3.20 -2.74
N ASN A 182 -7.40 1.90 -2.94
CA ASN A 182 -7.45 0.91 -1.87
C ASN A 182 -6.13 0.88 -1.10
N GLU A 183 -4.98 0.98 -1.78
CA GLU A 183 -3.68 1.02 -1.09
C GLU A 183 -3.52 2.27 -0.22
N CYS A 184 -3.92 3.47 -0.69
CA CYS A 184 -3.86 4.67 0.14
C CYS A 184 -4.68 4.52 1.44
N ILE A 185 -5.87 3.92 1.35
CA ILE A 185 -6.74 3.66 2.52
C ILE A 185 -6.13 2.59 3.42
N GLU A 186 -5.57 1.52 2.83
CA GLU A 186 -4.87 0.46 3.55
C GLU A 186 -3.72 1.02 4.40
N ARG A 187 -2.89 1.88 3.81
CA ARG A 187 -1.75 2.50 4.49
C ARG A 187 -2.17 3.50 5.56
N ASP A 188 -3.30 4.21 5.39
CA ASP A 188 -3.91 5.03 6.45
C ASP A 188 -4.33 4.16 7.63
N ALA A 189 -5.10 3.10 7.39
CA ALA A 189 -5.58 2.20 8.44
C ALA A 189 -4.43 1.51 9.20
N VAL A 190 -3.41 1.02 8.49
CA VAL A 190 -2.19 0.47 9.10
C VAL A 190 -1.47 1.53 9.95
N SER A 191 -1.34 2.75 9.43
CA SER A 191 -0.73 3.85 10.17
C SER A 191 -1.47 4.12 11.49
N LEU A 192 -2.80 4.23 11.44
CA LEU A 192 -3.62 4.45 12.63
C LEU A 192 -3.54 3.28 13.61
N PHE A 193 -3.53 2.04 13.11
CA PHE A 193 -3.36 0.84 13.95
C PHE A 193 -2.04 0.88 14.73
N LEU A 194 -0.91 1.11 14.03
CA LEU A 194 0.41 1.20 14.65
C LEU A 194 0.47 2.32 15.68
N LEU A 195 -0.11 3.48 15.35
CA LEU A 195 -0.18 4.62 16.25
C LEU A 195 -0.96 4.29 17.52
N ASN A 196 -2.16 3.72 17.38
CA ASN A 196 -3.06 3.47 18.49
C ASN A 196 -2.53 2.38 19.44
N HIS A 197 -2.02 1.28 18.88
CA HIS A 197 -1.64 0.11 19.66
C HIS A 197 -0.19 0.15 20.16
N PHE A 198 0.76 0.70 19.39
CA PHE A 198 2.20 0.64 19.72
C PHE A 198 2.84 2.01 20.02
N TYR A 199 2.44 3.05 19.29
CA TYR A 199 3.03 4.38 19.47
C TYR A 199 2.49 5.07 20.74
N TYR A 200 1.17 5.16 20.87
CA TYR A 200 0.47 5.75 22.01
C TYR A 200 0.11 4.73 23.10
N GLU A 201 0.11 3.43 22.78
CA GLU A 201 -0.25 2.37 23.74
C GLU A 201 -1.66 2.53 24.35
N ASN A 202 -2.62 3.00 23.55
CA ASN A 202 -4.01 3.12 24.00
C ASN A 202 -4.70 1.77 24.18
N HIS A 203 -4.15 0.72 23.55
CA HIS A 203 -4.62 -0.67 23.61
C HIS A 203 -6.15 -0.82 23.46
N PRO A 204 -6.78 -0.25 22.41
CA PRO A 204 -8.21 -0.48 22.17
C PRO A 204 -8.47 -1.98 21.88
N PRO A 205 -9.72 -2.45 22.00
CA PRO A 205 -10.03 -3.84 21.70
C PRO A 205 -9.60 -4.25 20.29
N LEU A 206 -8.92 -5.39 20.19
CA LEU A 206 -8.57 -6.00 18.91
C LEU A 206 -9.79 -6.71 18.34
N ARG A 207 -10.21 -6.31 17.14
CA ARG A 207 -11.36 -6.87 16.42
C ARG A 207 -10.90 -8.06 15.59
N ARG A 208 -10.80 -9.24 16.21
CA ARG A 208 -10.34 -10.48 15.57
C ARG A 208 -11.45 -11.06 14.71
N VAL A 209 -11.18 -11.33 13.45
CA VAL A 209 -12.13 -11.97 12.54
C VAL A 209 -12.31 -13.43 12.95
N ALA A 210 -13.57 -13.86 13.09
CA ALA A 210 -13.93 -15.25 13.36
C ALA A 210 -13.40 -16.17 12.24
N ARG A 211 -12.86 -17.33 12.61
CA ARG A 211 -12.31 -18.27 11.63
C ARG A 211 -13.43 -18.81 10.73
N LEU A 212 -13.20 -18.77 9.42
CA LEU A 212 -14.09 -19.38 8.43
C LEU A 212 -13.77 -20.88 8.27
N SER A 213 -14.79 -21.67 7.93
CA SER A 213 -14.64 -23.11 7.70
C SER A 213 -13.87 -23.42 6.41
N ASP A 214 -13.20 -24.57 6.32
CA ASP A 214 -12.54 -25.04 5.09
C ASP A 214 -13.51 -25.31 3.91
N GLY A 215 -14.83 -25.34 4.15
CA GLY A 215 -15.82 -25.35 3.07
C GLY A 215 -15.87 -24.04 2.28
N ASP A 216 -15.38 -22.94 2.86
CA ASP A 216 -15.34 -21.60 2.29
C ASP A 216 -13.97 -21.34 1.62
N ASP A 217 -13.96 -20.72 0.45
CA ASP A 217 -12.73 -20.47 -0.33
C ASP A 217 -11.67 -19.65 0.43
N LEU A 218 -12.11 -18.65 1.19
CA LEU A 218 -11.24 -17.84 2.04
C LEU A 218 -10.81 -18.61 3.29
N GLY A 219 -11.69 -19.46 3.83
CA GLY A 219 -11.34 -20.41 4.89
C GLY A 219 -10.22 -21.37 4.46
N ARG A 220 -10.29 -21.92 3.24
CA ARG A 220 -9.21 -22.75 2.67
C ARG A 220 -7.93 -21.97 2.47
N LEU A 221 -7.99 -20.76 1.92
CA LEU A 221 -6.79 -19.91 1.80
C LEU A 221 -6.15 -19.69 3.18
N TRP A 222 -6.94 -19.40 4.20
CA TRP A 222 -6.44 -19.16 5.54
C TRP A 222 -5.74 -20.41 6.09
N THR A 223 -6.36 -21.58 5.97
CA THR A 223 -5.75 -22.86 6.37
C THR A 223 -4.46 -23.14 5.59
N ASP A 224 -4.45 -22.89 4.28
CA ASP A 224 -3.28 -23.09 3.44
C ASP A 224 -2.15 -22.11 3.77
N ALA A 225 -2.49 -20.85 4.11
CA ALA A 225 -1.54 -19.86 4.56
C ALA A 225 -0.88 -20.25 5.88
N GLU A 226 -1.65 -20.75 6.86
CA GLU A 226 -1.13 -21.25 8.14
C GLU A 226 -0.21 -22.45 7.97
N GLN A 227 -0.57 -23.38 7.06
CA GLN A 227 0.26 -24.53 6.73
C GLN A 227 1.59 -24.10 6.09
N GLU A 228 1.54 -23.12 5.18
CA GLU A 228 2.74 -22.64 4.49
C GLU A 228 3.71 -21.92 5.43
N ILE A 229 3.21 -21.10 6.36
CA ILE A 229 4.07 -20.38 7.32
C ILE A 229 4.41 -21.21 8.57
N GLY A 230 3.68 -22.31 8.82
CA GLY A 230 3.87 -23.17 9.99
C GLY A 230 3.39 -22.55 11.31
N GLY A 231 2.33 -21.75 11.30
CA GLY A 231 1.83 -21.06 12.50
C GLY A 231 0.40 -20.53 12.36
N GLU A 232 -0.24 -20.28 13.50
CA GLU A 232 -1.59 -19.69 13.55
C GLU A 232 -1.56 -18.23 13.09
N ILE A 233 -2.51 -17.85 12.24
CA ILE A 233 -2.68 -16.48 11.77
C ILE A 233 -3.87 -15.84 12.47
N VAL A 234 -3.63 -14.66 13.04
CA VAL A 234 -4.68 -13.73 13.45
C VAL A 234 -4.99 -12.79 12.29
N LEU A 235 -6.27 -12.70 11.92
CA LEU A 235 -6.78 -11.68 11.03
C LEU A 235 -7.57 -10.67 11.84
N ALA A 236 -7.14 -9.41 11.84
CA ALA A 236 -7.79 -8.33 12.55
C ALA A 236 -8.45 -7.34 11.58
N ASP A 237 -9.67 -6.92 11.87
CA ASP A 237 -10.35 -5.84 11.18
C ASP A 237 -9.87 -4.50 11.73
N ILE A 238 -9.07 -3.80 10.93
CA ILE A 238 -8.47 -2.50 11.26
C ILE A 238 -9.13 -1.35 10.48
N SER A 239 -10.32 -1.58 9.92
CA SER A 239 -11.04 -0.61 9.09
C SER A 239 -11.23 0.73 9.83
N SER A 240 -11.00 1.82 9.12
CA SER A 240 -11.26 3.18 9.58
C SER A 240 -12.71 3.59 9.26
N GLU A 241 -13.02 4.89 9.20
CA GLU A 241 -14.37 5.41 8.92
C GLU A 241 -14.88 5.15 7.50
N PHE A 242 -13.98 4.76 6.58
CA PHE A 242 -14.34 4.52 5.19
C PHE A 242 -15.12 3.20 5.01
N LYS A 243 -15.93 3.12 3.95
CA LYS A 243 -16.66 1.91 3.56
C LYS A 243 -15.74 0.74 3.21
N ALA A 244 -14.58 1.03 2.63
CA ALA A 244 -13.59 0.01 2.34
C ALA A 244 -13.13 -0.66 3.64
N ARG A 245 -13.05 -1.99 3.63
CA ARG A 245 -12.61 -2.77 4.79
C ARG A 245 -11.13 -3.03 4.68
N THR A 246 -10.39 -2.79 5.76
CA THR A 246 -8.97 -3.09 5.85
C THR A 246 -8.74 -4.17 6.89
N PHE A 247 -8.01 -5.22 6.49
CA PHE A 247 -7.60 -6.29 7.39
C PHE A 247 -6.09 -6.33 7.55
N LEU A 248 -5.66 -6.79 8.72
CA LEU A 248 -4.27 -7.00 9.09
C LEU A 248 -4.09 -8.46 9.51
N ALA A 249 -3.19 -9.17 8.84
CA ALA A 249 -2.86 -10.57 9.12
C ALA A 249 -1.46 -10.67 9.74
N PHE A 250 -1.33 -11.39 10.84
CA PHE A 250 -0.04 -11.63 11.51
C PHE A 250 -0.03 -12.96 12.27
N THR A 251 1.16 -13.49 12.55
CA THR A 251 1.32 -14.73 13.33
C THR A 251 1.13 -14.48 14.82
N THR A 252 0.55 -15.45 15.54
CA THR A 252 0.40 -15.36 17.01
C THR A 252 1.74 -15.37 17.74
N GLU A 253 2.67 -16.18 17.25
CA GLU A 253 4.01 -16.33 17.80
C GLU A 253 5.06 -15.66 16.90
N PRO A 254 6.13 -15.10 17.49
CA PRO A 254 7.24 -14.56 16.73
C PRO A 254 8.02 -15.69 16.05
N GLY A 255 8.44 -15.45 14.81
CA GLY A 255 9.31 -16.35 14.05
C GLY A 255 10.81 -16.11 14.29
N PRO A 256 11.69 -16.83 13.57
CA PRO A 256 13.14 -16.63 13.63
C PRO A 256 13.61 -15.34 12.92
N HIS A 257 12.72 -14.64 12.23
CA HIS A 257 13.00 -13.43 11.46
C HIS A 257 12.25 -12.24 12.07
N PRO A 258 12.67 -10.98 11.80
CA PRO A 258 11.90 -9.81 12.20
C PRO A 258 10.43 -9.94 11.82
N GLN A 259 9.53 -9.57 12.73
CA GLN A 259 8.09 -9.75 12.53
C GLN A 259 7.60 -8.95 11.33
N VAL A 260 6.78 -9.60 10.50
CA VAL A 260 6.06 -8.99 9.38
C VAL A 260 4.56 -9.20 9.56
N TYR A 261 3.78 -8.37 8.89
CA TYR A 261 2.33 -8.47 8.83
C TYR A 261 1.87 -8.19 7.39
N GLY A 262 0.82 -8.87 6.96
CA GLY A 262 0.15 -8.59 5.70
C GLY A 262 -1.06 -7.68 5.92
N SER A 263 -1.36 -6.82 4.96
CA SER A 263 -2.58 -6.01 4.95
C SER A 263 -3.32 -6.10 3.62
N GLY A 264 -4.60 -5.75 3.67
CA GLY A 264 -5.45 -5.77 2.49
C GLY A 264 -6.64 -4.87 2.68
N CYS A 265 -6.90 -4.01 1.70
CA CYS A 265 -8.06 -3.13 1.65
C CYS A 265 -8.89 -3.36 0.38
N SER A 266 -10.22 -3.37 0.52
CA SER A 266 -11.19 -3.48 -0.58
C SER A 266 -12.61 -3.13 -0.09
N LEU A 267 -13.50 -2.74 -1.02
CA LEU A 267 -14.94 -2.68 -0.76
C LEU A 267 -15.57 -4.07 -0.60
N ASP A 268 -14.95 -5.12 -1.16
CA ASP A 268 -15.24 -6.52 -0.86
C ASP A 268 -14.39 -6.96 0.36
N PRO A 269 -15.02 -7.18 1.53
CA PRO A 269 -14.30 -7.55 2.74
C PRO A 269 -13.58 -8.90 2.62
N ARG A 270 -14.11 -9.81 1.78
CA ARG A 270 -13.49 -11.12 1.54
C ARG A 270 -12.24 -10.99 0.68
N HIS A 271 -12.28 -10.11 -0.32
CA HIS A 271 -11.09 -9.78 -1.12
C HIS A 271 -10.02 -9.07 -0.27
N ALA A 272 -10.41 -8.12 0.59
CA ALA A 272 -9.50 -7.47 1.52
C ALA A 272 -8.80 -8.48 2.46
N ALA A 273 -9.56 -9.42 3.03
CA ALA A 273 -9.02 -10.50 3.87
C ALA A 273 -8.08 -11.43 3.07
N TRP A 274 -8.44 -11.81 1.84
CA TRP A 274 -7.60 -12.59 0.94
C TRP A 274 -6.24 -11.92 0.70
N ARG A 275 -6.26 -10.60 0.42
CA ARG A 275 -5.05 -9.80 0.21
C ARG A 275 -4.16 -9.78 1.45
N ALA A 276 -4.73 -9.58 2.64
CA ALA A 276 -3.98 -9.57 3.89
C ALA A 276 -3.30 -10.92 4.19
N LEU A 277 -4.04 -12.04 4.05
CA LEU A 277 -3.51 -13.38 4.29
C LEU A 277 -2.39 -13.74 3.30
N SER A 278 -2.62 -13.50 2.01
CA SER A 278 -1.63 -13.79 0.97
C SER A 278 -0.39 -12.88 1.07
N GLU A 279 -0.54 -11.63 1.50
CA GLU A 279 0.59 -10.74 1.76
C GLU A 279 1.42 -11.19 2.95
N LEU A 280 0.79 -11.68 4.03
CA LEU A 280 1.53 -12.22 5.16
C LEU A 280 2.42 -13.39 4.73
N VAL A 281 1.87 -14.34 3.95
CA VAL A 281 2.65 -15.47 3.41
C VAL A 281 3.79 -14.96 2.54
N GLN A 282 3.52 -13.99 1.66
CA GLN A 282 4.55 -13.40 0.79
C GLN A 282 5.69 -12.79 1.61
N LEU A 283 5.38 -12.00 2.63
CA LEU A 283 6.37 -11.33 3.46
C LEU A 283 7.15 -12.31 4.34
N GLN A 284 6.50 -13.34 4.88
CA GLN A 284 7.17 -14.40 5.66
C GLN A 284 8.16 -15.19 4.80
N LEU A 285 7.74 -15.63 3.61
CA LEU A 285 8.62 -16.35 2.68
C LEU A 285 9.80 -15.48 2.22
N ASN A 286 9.57 -14.19 1.96
CA ASN A 286 10.66 -13.27 1.65
C ASN A 286 11.56 -12.99 2.87
N ALA A 287 11.03 -12.94 4.09
CA ALA A 287 11.83 -12.68 5.30
C ALA A 287 12.86 -13.77 5.59
N ALA A 288 12.64 -14.99 5.08
CA ALA A 288 13.61 -16.07 5.10
C ALA A 288 14.77 -15.89 4.10
N GLU A 289 14.62 -15.02 3.10
CA GLU A 289 15.66 -14.74 2.12
C GLU A 289 16.70 -13.73 2.67
N PRO A 290 18.01 -13.94 2.46
CA PRO A 290 19.05 -13.13 3.10
C PRO A 290 18.97 -11.61 2.85
N GLU A 291 18.64 -11.20 1.61
CA GLU A 291 18.59 -9.78 1.23
C GLU A 291 17.47 -9.03 1.97
N TYR A 292 16.28 -9.63 2.03
CA TYR A 292 15.13 -9.02 2.69
C TYR A 292 15.24 -9.12 4.21
N HIS A 293 15.76 -10.23 4.75
CA HIS A 293 16.12 -10.34 6.16
C HIS A 293 17.04 -9.19 6.61
N GLN A 294 18.09 -8.92 5.84
CA GLN A 294 19.03 -7.84 6.15
C GLN A 294 18.36 -6.47 6.08
N THR A 295 17.43 -6.28 5.15
CA THR A 295 16.62 -5.06 5.02
C THR A 295 15.77 -4.83 6.27
N LEU A 296 15.02 -5.84 6.73
CA LEU A 296 14.21 -5.76 7.96
C LEU A 296 15.08 -5.51 9.20
N THR A 297 16.21 -6.19 9.30
CA THR A 297 17.16 -5.99 10.41
C THR A 297 17.72 -4.56 10.43
N ASN A 298 18.05 -4.01 9.26
CA ASN A 298 18.52 -2.63 9.14
C ASN A 298 17.43 -1.62 9.51
N ALA A 299 16.18 -1.88 9.10
CA ALA A 299 15.03 -1.04 9.47
C ALA A 299 14.89 -0.94 11.00
N LEU A 300 14.93 -2.07 11.72
CA LEU A 300 14.89 -2.08 13.18
C LEU A 300 16.11 -1.41 13.81
N ARG A 301 17.32 -1.60 13.23
CA ARG A 301 18.54 -0.95 13.72
C ARG A 301 18.46 0.58 13.62
N ASN A 302 17.92 1.10 12.52
CA ASN A 302 17.78 2.54 12.29
C ASN A 302 16.86 3.20 13.34
N LEU A 303 15.92 2.45 13.90
CA LEU A 303 14.95 2.93 14.88
C LEU A 303 15.36 2.73 16.35
N GLN A 304 16.52 2.10 16.63
CA GLN A 304 17.02 1.90 18.00
C GLN A 304 17.04 3.18 18.86
N PRO A 305 17.41 4.37 18.35
CA PRO A 305 17.37 5.60 19.14
C PRO A 305 15.97 6.13 19.45
N PHE A 306 14.91 5.53 18.88
CA PHE A 306 13.53 6.04 18.94
C PHE A 306 12.57 4.96 19.48
N PRO A 307 12.50 4.74 20.80
CA PRO A 307 11.78 3.60 21.40
C PRO A 307 10.32 3.44 20.93
N ARG A 308 9.57 4.54 20.83
CA ARG A 308 8.16 4.49 20.35
C ARG A 308 8.06 4.01 18.91
N LEU A 309 8.98 4.43 18.03
CA LEU A 309 9.01 4.01 16.63
C LEU A 309 9.51 2.57 16.51
N LEU A 310 10.53 2.20 17.29
CA LEU A 310 11.04 0.84 17.33
C LEU A 310 9.93 -0.15 17.70
N ARG A 311 9.10 0.13 18.72
CA ARG A 311 7.96 -0.73 19.06
C ARG A 311 6.98 -0.90 17.91
N CYS A 312 6.71 0.17 17.16
CA CYS A 312 5.82 0.09 16.00
C CYS A 312 6.40 -0.81 14.92
N ALA A 313 7.70 -0.67 14.62
CA ALA A 313 8.37 -1.47 13.61
C ALA A 313 8.62 -2.93 14.04
N GLN A 314 8.81 -3.18 15.34
CA GLN A 314 8.93 -4.53 15.89
C GLN A 314 7.64 -5.32 15.83
N PHE A 315 6.48 -4.65 15.90
CA PHE A 315 5.15 -5.24 15.82
C PHE A 315 5.03 -6.50 16.69
N ASP A 316 5.20 -6.40 18.01
CA ASP A 316 5.13 -7.58 18.88
C ASP A 316 3.69 -8.14 18.95
N PRO A 317 3.42 -9.34 18.40
CA PRO A 317 2.08 -9.94 18.41
C PRO A 317 1.63 -10.36 19.82
N GLN A 318 2.56 -10.84 20.65
CA GLN A 318 2.24 -11.25 22.02
C GLN A 318 1.79 -10.04 22.84
N MET A 319 2.43 -8.89 22.66
CA MET A 319 1.98 -7.64 23.29
C MET A 319 0.54 -7.30 22.88
N LEU A 320 0.21 -7.37 21.59
CA LEU A 320 -1.15 -7.12 21.11
C LEU A 320 -2.18 -8.06 21.74
N LEU A 321 -1.90 -9.37 21.70
CA LEU A 321 -2.84 -10.40 22.14
C LEU A 321 -3.03 -10.40 23.67
N HIS A 322 -2.00 -10.06 24.44
CA HIS A 322 -2.08 -10.02 25.90
C HIS A 322 -2.61 -8.71 26.46
N ARG A 323 -2.30 -7.56 25.84
CA ARG A 323 -2.69 -6.24 26.38
C ARG A 323 -4.02 -5.72 25.86
N CYS A 324 -4.45 -6.14 24.67
CA CYS A 324 -5.70 -5.65 24.09
C CYS A 324 -6.84 -6.63 24.40
N PRO A 325 -8.01 -6.15 24.88
CA PRO A 325 -9.22 -6.96 24.92
C PRO A 325 -9.52 -7.54 23.53
N GLN A 326 -9.92 -8.80 23.44
CA GLN A 326 -10.18 -9.46 22.17
C GLN A 326 -11.68 -9.52 21.90
N HIS A 327 -12.13 -8.93 20.79
CA HIS A 327 -13.51 -9.01 20.32
C HIS A 327 -13.54 -9.80 19.03
N GLU A 328 -14.22 -10.93 19.05
CA GLU A 328 -14.49 -11.67 17.83
C GLU A 328 -15.54 -10.92 16.99
N VAL A 329 -15.28 -10.78 15.70
CA VAL A 329 -16.19 -10.17 14.72
C VAL A 329 -16.40 -11.11 13.56
N ALA A 330 -17.64 -11.21 13.07
CA ALA A 330 -17.91 -11.94 11.84
C ALA A 330 -17.33 -11.17 10.65
N LEU A 331 -16.72 -11.89 9.71
CA LEU A 331 -16.43 -11.30 8.40
C LEU A 331 -17.77 -11.01 7.70
N PRO A 332 -17.99 -9.81 7.15
CA PRO A 332 -19.18 -9.55 6.36
C PRO A 332 -19.31 -10.57 5.22
N GLY A 333 -20.55 -10.88 4.86
CA GLY A 333 -20.86 -11.82 3.78
C GLY A 333 -20.35 -11.36 2.42
N VAL A 334 -20.57 -12.19 1.40
CA VAL A 334 -20.22 -11.87 0.01
C VAL A 334 -20.97 -10.60 -0.40
N SER A 335 -20.23 -9.56 -0.77
CA SER A 335 -20.80 -8.35 -1.37
C SER A 335 -21.39 -8.66 -2.74
N GLU A 336 -22.38 -7.89 -3.18
CA GLU A 336 -22.86 -8.00 -4.56
C GLU A 336 -21.69 -7.74 -5.54
N ASP A 337 -21.67 -8.49 -6.65
CA ASP A 337 -20.66 -8.33 -7.70
C ASP A 337 -20.78 -6.93 -8.32
N MET A 338 -19.92 -6.01 -7.89
CA MET A 338 -19.82 -4.66 -8.43
C MET A 338 -18.74 -4.58 -9.52
N SER A 339 -19.00 -3.81 -10.57
CA SER A 339 -17.95 -3.48 -11.55
C SER A 339 -16.83 -2.65 -10.89
N VAL A 340 -15.63 -2.65 -11.49
CA VAL A 340 -14.49 -1.88 -10.98
C VAL A 340 -14.82 -0.38 -10.98
N ASP A 341 -15.52 0.11 -12.01
CA ASP A 341 -15.97 1.50 -12.09
C ASP A 341 -16.99 1.85 -11.00
N ASP A 342 -17.95 0.98 -10.70
CA ASP A 342 -18.93 1.20 -9.63
C ASP A 342 -18.26 1.22 -8.25
N GLN A 343 -17.28 0.34 -8.04
CA GLN A 343 -16.47 0.33 -6.82
C GLN A 343 -15.68 1.64 -6.67
N LEU A 344 -15.03 2.10 -7.74
CA LEU A 344 -14.31 3.37 -7.73
C LEU A 344 -15.23 4.56 -7.46
N ASN A 345 -16.42 4.59 -8.07
CA ASN A 345 -17.42 5.62 -7.84
C ASN A 345 -17.89 5.65 -6.38
N LEU A 346 -18.19 4.47 -5.82
CA LEU A 346 -18.61 4.35 -4.42
C LEU A 346 -17.50 4.78 -3.45
N LEU A 347 -16.26 4.36 -3.71
CA LEU A 347 -15.11 4.72 -2.89
C LEU A 347 -14.84 6.23 -2.91
N THR A 348 -14.95 6.83 -4.09
CA THR A 348 -14.76 8.27 -4.29
C THR A 348 -15.82 9.08 -3.53
N GLN A 349 -17.10 8.69 -3.64
CA GLN A 349 -18.20 9.32 -2.90
C GLN A 349 -18.03 9.16 -1.39
N ASP A 350 -17.58 7.99 -0.95
CA ASP A 350 -17.34 7.70 0.46
C ASP A 350 -16.24 8.58 1.06
N LEU A 351 -15.10 8.71 0.36
CA LEU A 351 -14.02 9.62 0.74
C LEU A 351 -14.51 11.06 0.83
N GLN A 352 -15.28 11.52 -0.15
CA GLN A 352 -15.82 12.89 -0.17
C GLN A 352 -16.80 13.14 0.97
N SER A 353 -17.62 12.15 1.34
CA SER A 353 -18.52 12.25 2.50
C SER A 353 -17.78 12.43 3.83
N HIS A 354 -16.50 12.03 3.87
CA HIS A 354 -15.58 12.24 4.99
C HIS A 354 -14.61 13.42 4.78
N GLY A 355 -14.90 14.31 3.82
CA GLY A 355 -14.08 15.49 3.52
C GLY A 355 -12.71 15.16 2.92
N ARG A 356 -12.55 13.99 2.32
CA ARG A 356 -11.32 13.55 1.65
C ARG A 356 -11.48 13.61 0.14
N THR A 357 -10.51 14.22 -0.53
CA THR A 357 -10.47 14.28 -1.98
C THR A 357 -9.43 13.32 -2.51
N LEU A 358 -9.86 12.41 -3.37
CA LEU A 358 -8.98 11.53 -4.12
C LEU A 358 -8.54 12.24 -5.40
N GLY A 359 -7.23 12.26 -5.68
CA GLY A 359 -6.70 12.71 -6.96
C GLY A 359 -5.77 11.69 -7.59
N ALA A 360 -5.79 11.58 -8.92
CA ALA A 360 -4.92 10.69 -9.68
C ALA A 360 -4.09 11.44 -10.72
N SER A 361 -2.88 10.93 -10.95
CA SER A 361 -1.98 11.40 -11.99
C SER A 361 -1.48 10.21 -12.80
N ILE A 362 -1.80 10.18 -14.09
CA ILE A 362 -1.37 9.12 -15.00
C ILE A 362 0.12 9.31 -15.32
N LEU A 363 0.93 8.30 -15.02
CA LEU A 363 2.38 8.33 -15.28
C LEU A 363 2.72 7.69 -16.63
N GLN A 364 1.96 6.67 -17.00
CA GLN A 364 2.09 5.98 -18.28
C GLN A 364 0.75 5.34 -18.65
N GLN A 365 0.39 5.42 -19.92
CA GLN A 365 -0.71 4.65 -20.48
C GLN A 365 -0.32 4.16 -21.87
N THR A 366 -0.44 2.86 -22.10
CA THR A 366 -0.09 2.25 -23.39
C THR A 366 -1.30 2.20 -24.32
N GLY A 367 -1.05 1.96 -25.61
CA GLY A 367 -2.12 1.73 -26.58
C GLY A 367 -2.96 0.47 -26.32
N LEU A 368 -2.55 -0.43 -25.40
CA LEU A 368 -3.37 -1.56 -24.96
C LEU A 368 -4.30 -1.20 -23.80
N GLY A 369 -4.15 -0.02 -23.21
CA GLY A 369 -4.90 0.41 -22.03
C GLY A 369 -4.21 0.08 -20.70
N THR A 370 -3.04 -0.58 -20.71
CA THR A 370 -2.24 -0.78 -19.49
C THR A 370 -1.85 0.58 -18.93
N THR A 371 -2.19 0.83 -17.67
CA THR A 371 -2.04 2.14 -17.04
C THR A 371 -1.21 2.03 -15.77
N LEU A 372 -0.22 2.90 -15.66
CA LEU A 372 0.47 3.24 -14.42
C LEU A 372 0.02 4.64 -14.00
N LEU A 373 -0.41 4.77 -12.75
CA LEU A 373 -0.80 6.05 -12.18
C LEU A 373 -0.32 6.18 -10.74
N ASN A 374 -0.37 7.39 -10.21
CA ASN A 374 -0.23 7.65 -8.79
C ASN A 374 -1.51 8.32 -8.27
N VAL A 375 -2.07 7.77 -7.18
CA VAL A 375 -3.16 8.35 -6.41
C VAL A 375 -2.60 9.02 -5.16
N VAL A 376 -3.19 10.15 -4.80
CA VAL A 376 -3.03 10.77 -3.49
C VAL A 376 -4.38 11.12 -2.90
N ILE A 377 -4.48 10.97 -1.57
CA ILE A 377 -5.62 11.40 -0.78
C ILE A 377 -5.04 12.27 0.36
N PRO A 378 -5.00 13.60 0.20
CA PRO A 378 -4.40 14.49 1.20
C PRO A 378 -5.04 14.34 2.59
N GLY A 379 -4.21 14.41 3.63
CA GLY A 379 -4.62 14.26 5.03
C GLY A 379 -4.73 12.83 5.55
N LEU A 380 -4.57 11.80 4.69
CA LEU A 380 -4.38 10.43 5.16
C LEU A 380 -3.00 10.25 5.82
N GLU A 381 -2.94 9.33 6.78
CA GLU A 381 -1.71 9.03 7.49
C GLU A 381 -0.69 8.31 6.62
N ARG A 382 0.58 8.55 6.93
CA ARG A 382 1.75 7.97 6.24
C ARG A 382 2.71 7.34 7.24
N PHE A 383 2.26 7.11 8.47
CA PHE A 383 3.09 6.60 9.55
C PHE A 383 3.56 5.16 9.31
N PHE A 384 2.85 4.39 8.47
CA PHE A 384 3.19 3.01 8.09
C PHE A 384 4.65 2.85 7.63
N VAL A 385 5.28 3.87 7.03
CA VAL A 385 6.67 3.82 6.57
C VAL A 385 7.68 3.61 7.71
N VAL A 386 7.25 3.71 8.97
CA VAL A 386 8.02 3.30 10.15
C VAL A 386 8.42 1.82 10.08
N SER A 387 7.61 0.95 9.46
CA SER A 387 7.95 -0.47 9.29
C SER A 387 9.18 -0.68 8.40
N SER A 388 9.48 0.27 7.52
CA SER A 388 10.69 0.30 6.68
C SER A 388 11.88 1.03 7.35
N GLY A 389 11.78 1.36 8.65
CA GLY A 389 12.87 1.98 9.42
C GLY A 389 12.95 3.50 9.31
N ASN A 390 11.91 4.17 8.78
CA ASN A 390 11.89 5.62 8.64
C ASN A 390 11.57 6.33 9.96
N VAL A 391 12.28 7.42 10.26
CA VAL A 391 12.05 8.25 11.46
C VAL A 391 10.95 9.27 11.21
N VAL A 392 9.71 8.82 11.37
CA VAL A 392 8.48 9.62 11.15
C VAL A 392 7.76 9.94 12.45
N ILE A 393 6.84 10.90 12.41
CA ILE A 393 5.96 11.26 13.52
C ILE A 393 4.50 11.32 13.05
N PRO A 394 3.53 11.15 13.96
CA PRO A 394 2.10 11.19 13.62
C PRO A 394 1.70 12.54 12.98
N GLN A 395 0.90 12.48 11.91
CA GLN A 395 0.29 13.66 11.30
C GLN A 395 -0.97 14.09 12.06
N ALA A 396 -1.71 15.09 11.55
CA ALA A 396 -2.87 15.66 12.24
C ALA A 396 -3.90 14.60 12.62
N ARG A 397 -4.23 13.70 11.68
CA ARG A 397 -5.20 12.63 11.86
C ARG A 397 -4.80 11.66 12.97
N GLY A 398 -3.57 11.18 12.98
CA GLY A 398 -3.01 10.25 13.95
C GLY A 398 -2.77 10.87 15.32
N ARG A 399 -2.57 12.20 15.40
CA ARG A 399 -2.50 12.93 16.68
C ARG A 399 -3.83 12.94 17.44
N THR A 400 -4.96 12.75 16.75
CA THR A 400 -6.26 12.63 17.44
C THR A 400 -6.34 11.39 18.33
N LEU A 401 -5.47 10.40 18.11
CA LEU A 401 -5.35 9.21 18.94
C LEU A 401 -4.54 9.45 20.22
N ASP A 402 -3.86 10.59 20.37
CA ASP A 402 -3.10 10.89 21.58
C ASP A 402 -4.05 11.18 22.75
N ARG A 403 -4.46 10.11 23.44
CA ARG A 403 -5.19 10.23 24.69
C ARG A 403 -4.16 10.60 25.75
N ALA A 404 -4.04 11.89 26.06
CA ALA A 404 -3.31 12.30 27.24
C ALA A 404 -3.80 11.43 28.41
N ALA A 405 -2.88 10.71 29.05
CA ALA A 405 -3.23 9.91 30.23
C ALA A 405 -3.95 10.83 31.22
N PRO A 406 -5.11 10.41 31.78
CA PRO A 406 -5.85 11.21 32.75
C PRO A 406 -5.01 11.58 33.97
#